data_AF-A0A2V6Z785-F1
#
_entry.id   AF-A0A2V6Z785-F1
#
_cell.length_a   1.000
_cell.length_b   1.000
_cell.length_c   1.000
_cell.angle_alpha   90.00
_cell.angle_beta   90.00
_cell.angle_gamma   90.00
#
_symmetry.space_group_name_H-M   'P 1'
#
loop_
_entity.id
_entity.type
_entity.pdbx_description
1 polymer ?
#
loop_
_entity_poly.entity_id
_entity_poly.type
_entity_poly.pdbx_seq_one_letter_code
_entity_poly.pdbx_strand_id
1 'polypeptide(L)'
;MHIVVMGSAGVASLASPVRHLGASFERCRAAAPCIIRVVHIVVMGSGGVGGYFGAKLQRAGERVTMVARGPHLEAIKRSGLAIRSAVEGDTVVRPAAVERLEGVDRADAVLFCVKSFDTDDAAARLWSVLGPETPVLSLQNGVDNEDKIDAKLGAGRAMGGVAQVFATIESPGVIRHQAAGRIIFGE
;
A
#
# COMPACT_ATOMS: atom_id res chain seq x y z
N MET A 1 7.29 -8.04 -5.93
CA MET A 1 5.88 -7.86 -5.53
C MET A 1 5.05 -8.21 -6.75
N HIS A 2 4.28 -9.30 -6.73
CA HIS A 2 3.35 -9.60 -7.82
C HIS A 2 2.06 -8.84 -7.53
N ILE A 3 1.91 -7.69 -8.19
CA ILE A 3 0.64 -7.00 -8.33
C ILE A 3 -0.02 -7.60 -9.57
N VAL A 4 -1.24 -8.14 -9.41
CA VAL A 4 -2.08 -8.53 -10.54
C VAL A 4 -3.22 -7.54 -10.60
N VAL A 5 -3.23 -6.73 -11.66
CA VAL A 5 -4.35 -5.83 -11.99
C VAL A 5 -5.30 -6.61 -12.89
N MET A 6 -6.53 -6.83 -12.43
CA MET A 6 -7.59 -7.42 -13.26
C MET A 6 -8.38 -6.28 -13.89
N GLY A 7 -8.15 -6.00 -15.17
CA GLY A 7 -9.05 -5.17 -15.97
C GLY A 7 -10.12 -6.03 -16.66
N SER A 8 -11.16 -5.40 -17.19
CA SER A 8 -12.26 -6.04 -17.94
C SER A 8 -11.85 -6.83 -19.21
N ALA A 9 -10.55 -6.87 -19.51
CA ALA A 9 -9.95 -7.64 -20.60
C ALA A 9 -8.83 -8.58 -20.09
N GLY A 10 -9.21 -9.70 -19.48
CA GLY A 10 -8.36 -10.89 -19.37
C GLY A 10 -7.23 -10.87 -18.31
N VAL A 11 -6.99 -12.04 -17.72
CA VAL A 11 -6.01 -12.27 -16.65
C VAL A 11 -4.58 -12.24 -17.20
N ALA A 12 -3.80 -11.22 -16.87
CA ALA A 12 -2.35 -11.22 -17.11
C ALA A 12 -1.59 -11.67 -15.85
N SER A 13 -1.21 -12.94 -15.80
CA SER A 13 -0.32 -13.49 -14.77
C SER A 13 1.14 -13.29 -15.19
N LEU A 14 1.86 -12.36 -14.55
CA LEU A 14 3.30 -12.23 -14.75
C LEU A 14 4.03 -13.21 -13.83
N ALA A 15 4.23 -14.43 -14.31
CA ALA A 15 5.14 -15.41 -13.75
C ALA A 15 5.92 -16.10 -14.87
N SER A 16 7.14 -15.64 -15.19
CA SER A 16 8.21 -16.53 -15.70
C SER A 16 9.57 -15.85 -15.92
N PRO A 17 10.65 -16.67 -16.01
CA PRO A 17 12.03 -16.23 -15.92
C PRO A 17 12.57 -15.69 -17.24
N VAL A 18 13.65 -14.93 -17.13
CA VAL A 18 14.43 -14.33 -18.21
C VAL A 18 14.72 -15.33 -19.34
N ARG A 19 14.11 -15.13 -20.52
CA ARG A 19 14.66 -15.51 -21.83
C ARG A 19 14.22 -14.53 -22.92
N HIS A 20 15.20 -14.07 -23.69
CA HIS A 20 15.04 -13.28 -24.91
C HIS A 20 14.29 -14.05 -26.00
N LEU A 21 13.23 -13.44 -26.58
CA LEU A 21 13.04 -13.31 -28.03
C LEU A 21 11.94 -12.28 -28.32
N GLY A 22 12.17 -11.48 -29.36
CA GLY A 22 11.49 -10.20 -29.60
C GLY A 22 9.99 -10.26 -29.88
N ALA A 23 9.30 -9.24 -29.36
CA ALA A 23 8.05 -8.74 -29.90
C ALA A 23 8.11 -7.21 -29.88
N SER A 24 7.74 -6.62 -31.00
CA SER A 24 7.99 -5.25 -31.43
C SER A 24 7.37 -4.20 -30.50
N PHE A 25 8.21 -3.41 -29.83
CA PHE A 25 7.82 -2.13 -29.22
C PHE A 25 7.62 -1.10 -30.33
N GLU A 26 6.42 -1.04 -30.92
CA GLU A 26 6.06 0.11 -31.76
C GLU A 26 5.69 1.31 -30.89
N ARG A 27 6.73 2.11 -30.62
CA ARG A 27 6.74 3.58 -30.54
C ARG A 27 5.53 4.26 -29.89
N CYS A 28 5.60 4.42 -28.57
CA CYS A 28 5.00 5.60 -27.92
C CYS A 28 5.89 6.81 -28.22
N ARG A 29 5.62 7.52 -29.33
CA ARG A 29 6.18 8.86 -29.61
C ARG A 29 5.38 9.89 -28.81
N ALA A 30 5.77 10.10 -27.56
CA ALA A 30 5.59 11.37 -26.87
C ALA A 30 6.75 11.53 -25.90
N ALA A 31 7.71 12.35 -26.28
CA ALA A 31 8.90 12.66 -25.51
C ALA A 31 8.54 13.55 -24.31
N ALA A 32 8.36 12.93 -23.15
CA ALA A 32 8.64 13.55 -21.87
C ALA A 32 9.81 12.77 -21.25
N PRO A 33 10.80 13.43 -20.62
CA PRO A 33 11.86 12.72 -19.94
C PRO A 33 11.22 11.75 -18.94
N CYS A 34 11.63 10.47 -18.97
CA CYS A 34 11.27 9.47 -17.97
C CYS A 34 11.97 9.87 -16.66
N ILE A 35 11.44 10.90 -16.01
CA ILE A 35 11.74 11.20 -14.62
C ILE A 35 11.20 10.00 -13.87
N ILE A 36 12.08 9.17 -13.30
CA ILE A 36 11.70 8.15 -12.33
C ILE A 36 11.09 8.91 -11.15
N ARG A 37 9.77 9.11 -11.18
CA ARG A 37 9.05 9.83 -10.14
C ARG A 37 8.88 8.85 -9.00
N VAL A 38 9.58 9.10 -7.89
CA VAL A 38 9.31 8.43 -6.63
C VAL A 38 7.86 8.74 -6.24
N VAL A 39 7.05 7.71 -6.04
CA VAL A 39 5.63 7.81 -5.70
C VAL A 39 5.52 7.97 -4.18
N HIS A 40 4.73 8.93 -3.72
CA HIS A 40 4.40 9.08 -2.31
C HIS A 40 3.14 8.30 -1.94
N ILE A 41 3.31 7.26 -1.11
CA ILE A 41 2.23 6.38 -0.69
C ILE A 41 1.98 6.56 0.81
N VAL A 42 0.73 6.89 1.16
CA VAL A 42 0.28 6.91 2.56
C VAL A 42 -0.35 5.56 2.90
N VAL A 43 0.16 4.90 3.93
CA VAL A 43 -0.39 3.66 4.46
C VAL A 43 -1.28 3.99 5.65
N MET A 44 -2.59 4.00 5.43
CA MET A 44 -3.58 4.25 6.48
C MET A 44 -3.78 2.96 7.29
N GLY A 45 -3.05 2.84 8.40
CA GLY A 45 -3.05 1.67 9.27
C GLY A 45 -1.84 0.75 9.04
N SER A 46 -0.78 0.97 9.83
CA SER A 46 0.46 0.16 9.77
C SER A 46 0.38 -1.15 10.57
N GLY A 47 -0.76 -1.85 10.49
CA GLY A 47 -0.94 -3.16 11.14
C GLY A 47 -0.15 -4.28 10.44
N GLY A 48 -0.54 -5.54 10.63
CA GLY A 48 0.11 -6.67 9.94
C GLY A 48 0.16 -6.49 8.42
N VAL A 49 -0.99 -6.25 7.79
CA VAL A 49 -1.11 -6.06 6.32
C VAL A 49 -0.41 -4.77 5.86
N GLY A 50 -0.83 -3.62 6.40
CA GLY A 50 -0.30 -2.33 5.98
C GLY A 50 1.19 -2.14 6.30
N GLY A 51 1.66 -2.63 7.45
CA GLY A 51 3.07 -2.59 7.82
C GLY A 51 3.93 -3.44 6.88
N TYR A 52 3.48 -4.66 6.56
CA TYR A 52 4.19 -5.53 5.63
C TYR A 52 4.26 -4.95 4.21
N PHE A 53 3.12 -4.55 3.62
CA PHE A 53 3.11 -4.00 2.26
C PHE A 53 3.76 -2.62 2.18
N GLY A 54 3.56 -1.76 3.18
CA GLY A 54 4.25 -0.48 3.26
C GLY A 54 5.77 -0.63 3.35
N ALA A 55 6.26 -1.62 4.10
CA ALA A 55 7.70 -1.93 4.12
C ALA A 55 8.21 -2.44 2.76
N LYS A 56 7.42 -3.26 2.05
CA LYS A 56 7.79 -3.71 0.69
C LYS A 56 7.82 -2.56 -0.31
N LEU A 57 6.87 -1.64 -0.24
CA LEU A 57 6.86 -0.42 -1.07
C LEU A 57 8.07 0.46 -0.78
N GLN A 58 8.41 0.67 0.49
CA GLN A 58 9.60 1.45 0.84
C GLN A 58 10.90 0.78 0.35
N ARG A 59 11.01 -0.55 0.46
CA ARG A 59 12.14 -1.30 -0.09
C ARG A 59 12.25 -1.25 -1.61
N ALA A 60 11.14 -1.03 -2.30
CA ALA A 60 11.11 -0.82 -3.75
C ALA A 60 11.59 0.59 -4.17
N GLY A 61 11.86 1.47 -3.21
CA GLY A 61 12.33 2.85 -3.45
C GLY A 61 11.25 3.91 -3.36
N GLU A 62 10.01 3.53 -3.04
CA GLU A 62 8.91 4.49 -2.92
C GLU A 62 8.96 5.28 -1.61
N ARG A 63 8.44 6.50 -1.63
CA ARG A 63 8.29 7.31 -0.43
C ARG A 63 7.06 6.83 0.32
N VAL A 64 7.24 6.34 1.55
CA VAL A 64 6.13 5.79 2.35
C VAL A 64 5.96 6.58 3.64
N THR A 65 4.72 7.01 3.90
CA THR A 65 4.28 7.55 5.19
C THR A 65 3.30 6.58 5.83
N MET A 66 3.63 6.08 7.03
CA MET A 66 2.81 5.13 7.78
C MET A 66 1.98 5.85 8.85
N VAL A 67 0.67 5.60 8.84
CA VAL A 67 -0.22 6.02 9.93
C VAL A 67 -0.30 4.91 10.97
N ALA A 68 0.20 5.21 12.17
CA ALA A 68 0.26 4.31 13.31
C ALA A 68 -0.16 5.04 14.59
N ARG A 69 -0.38 4.32 15.69
CA ARG A 69 -0.71 4.94 16.98
C ARG A 69 -0.01 4.24 18.14
N GLY A 70 0.05 4.94 19.27
CA GLY A 70 0.53 4.40 20.55
C GLY A 70 1.93 3.80 20.50
N PRO A 71 2.21 2.71 21.24
CA PRO A 71 3.55 2.13 21.33
C PRO A 71 4.15 1.71 19.97
N HIS A 72 3.30 1.30 19.02
CA HIS A 72 3.76 0.86 17.70
C HIS A 72 4.30 2.03 16.87
N LEU A 73 3.61 3.18 16.87
CA LEU A 73 4.10 4.42 16.24
C LEU A 73 5.47 4.81 16.80
N GLU A 74 5.57 4.83 18.13
CA GLU A 74 6.79 5.27 18.81
C GLU A 74 7.96 4.33 18.54
N ALA A 75 7.71 3.03 18.42
CA ALA A 75 8.74 2.07 18.00
C ALA A 75 9.19 2.31 16.55
N ILE A 76 8.26 2.55 15.61
CA ILE A 76 8.61 2.84 14.21
C ILE A 76 9.48 4.11 14.11
N LYS A 77 9.11 5.18 14.82
CA LYS A 77 9.89 6.42 14.82
C LYS A 77 11.31 6.24 15.36
N ARG A 78 11.47 5.46 16.45
CA ARG A 78 12.77 5.26 17.09
C ARG A 78 13.69 4.32 16.32
N SER A 79 13.16 3.22 15.81
CA SER A 79 13.97 2.09 15.35
C SER A 79 13.65 1.63 13.93
N GLY A 80 12.63 2.21 13.30
CA GLY A 80 12.06 1.71 12.06
C GLY A 80 11.04 0.59 12.29
N LEU A 81 10.46 0.10 11.19
CA LEU A 81 9.59 -1.06 11.18
C LEU A 81 10.40 -2.29 10.77
N ALA A 82 10.54 -3.24 11.70
CA ALA A 82 11.16 -4.54 11.43
C ALA A 82 10.12 -5.51 10.85
N ILE A 83 10.48 -6.20 9.78
CA ILE A 83 9.71 -7.31 9.20
C ILE A 83 10.50 -8.59 9.45
N ARG A 84 9.96 -9.47 10.29
CA ARG A 84 10.46 -10.83 10.50
C ARG A 84 9.74 -11.78 9.57
N SER A 85 10.40 -12.21 8.50
CA SER A 85 9.76 -12.91 7.39
C SER A 85 10.29 -14.33 7.26
N ALA A 86 9.41 -15.32 7.44
CA ALA A 86 9.74 -16.72 7.18
C ALA A 86 9.99 -17.03 5.69
N VAL A 87 9.58 -16.12 4.79
CA VAL A 87 9.61 -16.33 3.33
C VAL A 87 10.68 -15.47 2.65
N GLU A 88 10.91 -14.24 3.14
CA GLU A 88 11.74 -13.23 2.46
C GLU A 88 12.99 -12.84 3.26
N GLY A 89 13.17 -13.40 4.45
CA GLY A 89 14.20 -13.00 5.40
C GLY A 89 13.87 -11.70 6.13
N ASP A 90 14.63 -11.44 7.19
CA ASP A 90 14.40 -10.31 8.07
C ASP A 90 14.89 -9.00 7.44
N THR A 91 14.14 -7.93 7.65
CA THR A 91 14.50 -6.60 7.16
C THR A 91 13.99 -5.50 8.09
N VAL A 92 14.61 -4.32 8.02
CA VAL A 92 14.16 -3.13 8.75
C VAL A 92 14.07 -1.97 7.78
N VAL A 93 12.92 -1.30 7.78
CA VAL A 93 12.67 -0.11 6.97
C VAL A 93 12.45 1.10 7.89
N ARG A 94 12.68 2.32 7.38
CA ARG A 94 12.57 3.56 8.19
C ARG A 94 11.63 4.54 7.49
N PRO A 95 10.32 4.29 7.47
CA PRO A 95 9.35 5.18 6.84
C PRO A 95 9.12 6.41 7.71
N ALA A 96 8.58 7.48 7.12
CA ALA A 96 7.93 8.49 7.92
C ALA A 96 6.76 7.82 8.66
N ALA A 97 6.59 8.13 9.95
CA ALA A 97 5.53 7.54 10.75
C ALA A 97 4.84 8.62 11.58
N VAL A 98 3.52 8.72 11.42
CA VAL A 98 2.72 9.79 12.01
C VAL A 98 1.48 9.21 12.68
N GLU A 99 1.00 9.90 13.72
CA GLU A 99 -0.32 9.59 14.27
C GLU A 99 -1.42 10.26 13.46
N ARG A 100 -1.18 11.49 12.99
CA ARG A 100 -2.14 12.31 12.24
C ARG A 100 -1.53 12.81 10.93
N LEU A 101 -2.40 13.20 9.99
CA LEU A 101 -2.04 13.49 8.60
C LEU A 101 -1.89 15.00 8.33
N GLU A 102 -2.04 15.86 9.33
CA GLU A 102 -1.80 17.29 9.16
C GLU A 102 -0.30 17.53 8.92
N GLY A 103 0.03 18.32 7.90
CA GLY A 103 1.42 18.60 7.51
C GLY A 103 2.10 17.47 6.74
N VAL A 104 1.40 16.36 6.45
CA VAL A 104 1.88 15.33 5.52
C VAL A 104 1.63 15.80 4.08
N ASP A 105 2.64 15.65 3.22
CA ASP A 105 2.51 15.96 1.78
C ASP A 105 1.37 15.16 1.13
N ARG A 106 0.80 15.69 0.05
CA ARG A 106 -0.21 14.96 -0.73
C ARG A 106 0.33 13.60 -1.17
N ALA A 107 -0.54 12.60 -1.14
CA ALA A 107 -0.23 11.25 -1.57
C ALA A 107 -0.56 11.07 -3.05
N ASP A 108 0.30 10.37 -3.76
CA ASP A 108 -0.01 9.84 -5.09
C ASP A 108 -1.00 8.66 -4.98
N ALA A 109 -0.97 7.89 -3.88
CA ALA A 109 -1.91 6.82 -3.58
C ALA A 109 -2.04 6.55 -2.08
N VAL A 110 -3.19 6.00 -1.64
CA VAL A 110 -3.40 5.56 -0.26
C VAL A 110 -3.62 4.04 -0.22
N LEU A 111 -2.88 3.36 0.66
CA LEU A 111 -3.13 1.96 1.01
C LEU A 111 -3.96 1.93 2.30
N PHE A 112 -5.21 1.51 2.21
CA PHE A 112 -6.18 1.55 3.31
C PHE A 112 -6.26 0.19 4.01
N CYS A 113 -5.71 0.11 5.22
CA CYS A 113 -5.38 -1.13 5.92
C CYS A 113 -5.85 -1.17 7.38
N VAL A 114 -6.75 -0.26 7.78
CA VAL A 114 -7.36 -0.29 9.12
C VAL A 114 -8.34 -1.46 9.26
N LYS A 115 -8.80 -1.75 10.47
CA LYS A 115 -9.89 -2.72 10.67
C LYS A 115 -11.22 -2.09 10.22
N SER A 116 -12.15 -2.89 9.71
CA SER A 116 -13.40 -2.37 9.10
C SER A 116 -14.28 -1.54 10.03
N PHE A 117 -14.16 -1.72 11.35
CA PHE A 117 -14.86 -0.89 12.34
C PHE A 117 -14.25 0.51 12.52
N ASP A 118 -13.02 0.73 12.05
CA ASP A 118 -12.34 2.03 12.07
C ASP A 118 -12.45 2.76 10.69
N THR A 119 -13.17 2.18 9.70
CA THR A 119 -13.18 2.69 8.32
C THR A 119 -13.68 4.13 8.20
N ASP A 120 -14.81 4.47 8.83
CA ASP A 120 -15.40 5.82 8.74
C ASP A 120 -14.45 6.89 9.30
N ASP A 121 -13.91 6.66 10.50
CA ASP A 121 -12.99 7.57 11.17
C ASP A 121 -11.67 7.69 10.40
N ALA A 122 -11.17 6.58 9.85
CA ALA A 122 -9.94 6.57 9.08
C ALA A 122 -10.10 7.30 7.74
N ALA A 123 -11.21 7.09 7.03
CA ALA A 123 -11.50 7.73 5.77
C ALA A 123 -11.62 9.26 5.96
N ALA A 124 -12.37 9.72 6.96
CA ALA A 124 -12.54 11.15 7.23
C ALA A 124 -11.22 11.93 7.43
N ARG A 125 -10.16 11.25 7.84
CA ARG A 125 -8.85 11.84 8.10
C ARG A 125 -7.97 12.00 6.86
N LEU A 126 -8.32 11.36 5.74
CA LEU A 126 -7.48 11.37 4.54
C LEU A 126 -7.55 12.70 3.76
N TRP A 127 -8.55 13.53 3.98
CA TRP A 127 -8.77 14.76 3.21
C TRP A 127 -7.54 15.68 3.10
N SER A 128 -6.68 15.73 4.13
CA SER A 128 -5.47 16.58 4.10
C SER A 128 -4.41 16.10 3.11
N VAL A 129 -4.41 14.83 2.71
CA VAL A 129 -3.39 14.22 1.84
C VAL A 129 -3.92 13.83 0.47
N LEU A 130 -5.24 13.85 0.24
CA LEU A 130 -5.83 13.45 -1.05
C LEU A 130 -5.82 14.61 -2.04
N GLY A 131 -5.22 14.41 -3.22
CA GLY A 131 -5.50 15.20 -4.42
C GLY A 131 -6.85 14.83 -5.05
N PRO A 132 -7.26 15.51 -6.14
CA PRO A 132 -8.52 15.20 -6.84
C PRO A 132 -8.60 13.74 -7.30
N GLU A 133 -7.49 13.24 -7.86
CA GLU A 133 -7.37 11.92 -8.49
C GLU A 133 -6.61 10.89 -7.62
N THR A 134 -6.39 11.15 -6.33
CA THR A 134 -5.62 10.21 -5.49
C THR A 134 -6.47 8.96 -5.20
N PRO A 135 -6.07 7.76 -5.69
CA PRO A 135 -6.82 6.54 -5.45
C PRO A 135 -6.61 6.03 -4.02
N VAL A 136 -7.63 5.36 -3.49
CA VAL A 136 -7.61 4.70 -2.18
C VAL A 136 -7.81 3.20 -2.36
N LEU A 137 -6.74 2.43 -2.25
CA LEU A 137 -6.79 0.96 -2.36
C LEU A 137 -7.11 0.33 -0.99
N SER A 138 -8.33 -0.18 -0.85
CA SER A 138 -8.77 -0.97 0.31
C SER A 138 -8.14 -2.37 0.26
N LEU A 139 -7.40 -2.73 1.31
CA LEU A 139 -6.91 -4.10 1.54
C LEU A 139 -7.62 -4.78 2.72
N GLN A 140 -8.77 -4.25 3.09
CA GLN A 140 -9.56 -4.74 4.20
C GLN A 140 -10.30 -6.01 3.80
N ASN A 141 -10.47 -6.94 4.74
CA ASN A 141 -11.40 -8.03 4.54
C ASN A 141 -12.84 -7.49 4.62
N GLY A 142 -13.74 -8.04 3.81
CA GLY A 142 -15.15 -7.62 3.73
C GLY A 142 -15.52 -7.17 2.33
N VAL A 143 -16.79 -6.84 2.12
CA VAL A 143 -17.35 -6.47 0.81
C VAL A 143 -17.96 -5.06 0.76
N ASP A 144 -18.09 -4.39 1.91
CA ASP A 144 -18.74 -3.08 2.02
C ASP A 144 -17.74 -1.95 2.36
N ASN A 145 -16.43 -2.20 2.31
CA ASN A 145 -15.45 -1.22 2.78
C ASN A 145 -15.29 -0.07 1.78
N GLU A 146 -15.34 -0.40 0.49
CA GLU A 146 -15.20 0.50 -0.64
C GLU A 146 -16.34 1.53 -0.63
N ASP A 147 -17.59 1.07 -0.49
CA ASP A 147 -18.78 1.93 -0.39
C ASP A 147 -18.71 2.89 0.80
N LYS A 148 -18.19 2.43 1.95
CA LYS A 148 -18.00 3.28 3.13
C LYS A 148 -16.93 4.34 2.91
N ILE A 149 -15.84 3.97 2.24
CA ILE A 149 -14.77 4.91 1.90
C ILE A 149 -15.31 5.97 0.92
N ASP A 150 -16.00 5.54 -0.14
CA ASP A 150 -16.59 6.44 -1.15
C ASP A 150 -17.65 7.36 -0.55
N ALA A 151 -18.49 6.86 0.36
CA ALA A 151 -19.46 7.68 1.09
C ALA A 151 -18.81 8.84 1.88
N LYS A 152 -17.54 8.70 2.28
CA LYS A 152 -16.78 9.74 2.98
C LYS A 152 -15.94 10.61 2.06
N LEU A 153 -15.45 10.06 0.95
CA LEU A 153 -14.40 10.68 0.14
C LEU A 153 -14.85 11.11 -1.27
N GLY A 154 -16.09 10.78 -1.64
CA GLY A 154 -16.62 10.95 -3.00
C GLY A 154 -16.57 9.63 -3.78
N ALA A 155 -17.57 9.42 -4.62
CA ALA A 155 -17.72 8.20 -5.42
C ALA A 155 -16.56 7.98 -6.39
N GLY A 156 -16.18 6.72 -6.60
CA GLY A 156 -15.16 6.29 -7.54
C GLY A 156 -13.73 6.48 -7.05
N ARG A 157 -13.52 6.69 -5.74
CA ARG A 157 -12.21 6.96 -5.15
C ARG A 157 -11.60 5.73 -4.51
N ALA A 158 -12.44 4.83 -3.99
CA ALA A 158 -12.05 3.56 -3.44
C ALA A 158 -11.89 2.50 -4.53
N MET A 159 -10.84 1.69 -4.40
CA MET A 159 -10.62 0.49 -5.19
C MET A 159 -10.48 -0.71 -4.26
N GLY A 160 -11.12 -1.82 -4.62
CA GLY A 160 -11.06 -3.07 -3.86
C GLY A 160 -9.78 -3.85 -4.14
N GLY A 161 -9.19 -4.40 -3.08
CA GLY A 161 -7.97 -5.20 -3.16
C GLY A 161 -7.99 -6.38 -2.19
N VAL A 162 -7.70 -7.57 -2.72
CA VAL A 162 -7.53 -8.79 -1.94
C VAL A 162 -6.06 -8.96 -1.56
N ALA A 163 -5.76 -8.65 -0.30
CA ALA A 163 -4.46 -8.91 0.30
C ALA A 163 -4.36 -10.37 0.76
N GLN A 164 -3.56 -11.17 0.05
CA GLN A 164 -3.26 -12.55 0.46
C GLN A 164 -1.91 -12.56 1.18
N VAL A 165 -1.96 -12.42 2.49
CA VAL A 165 -0.79 -12.34 3.37
C VAL A 165 -1.12 -12.82 4.79
N PHE A 166 -0.18 -13.53 5.40
CA PHE A 166 -0.22 -13.86 6.83
C PHE A 166 0.81 -12.98 7.55
N ALA A 167 0.37 -11.80 7.98
CA ALA A 167 1.20 -10.84 8.69
C ALA A 167 0.48 -10.29 9.93
N THR A 168 1.19 -10.18 11.05
CA THR A 168 0.69 -9.63 12.31
C THR A 168 1.73 -8.76 12.99
N ILE A 169 1.28 -7.84 13.85
CA ILE A 169 2.19 -7.17 14.80
C ILE A 169 2.63 -8.23 15.83
N GLU A 170 3.91 -8.55 15.87
CA GLU A 170 4.50 -9.42 16.91
C GLU A 170 4.74 -8.63 18.20
N SER A 171 5.27 -7.42 18.04
CA SER A 171 5.50 -6.46 19.12
C SER A 171 5.56 -5.03 18.53
N PRO A 172 5.54 -3.96 19.33
CA PRO A 172 5.66 -2.60 18.81
C PRO A 172 6.88 -2.45 17.88
N GLY A 173 6.64 -1.97 16.65
CA GLY A 173 7.68 -1.84 15.61
C GLY A 173 8.10 -3.14 14.91
N VAL A 174 7.48 -4.29 15.19
CA VAL A 174 7.83 -5.59 14.59
C VAL A 174 6.61 -6.27 13.96
N ILE A 175 6.67 -6.53 12.66
CA ILE A 175 5.70 -7.34 11.93
C ILE A 175 6.27 -8.73 11.71
N ARG A 176 5.54 -9.77 12.11
CA ARG A 176 5.80 -11.15 11.74
C ARG A 176 5.05 -11.50 10.47
N HIS A 177 5.78 -11.86 9.42
CA HIS A 177 5.26 -12.36 8.16
C HIS A 177 5.55 -13.87 8.04
N GLN A 178 4.49 -14.68 7.93
CA GLN A 178 4.59 -16.14 7.94
C GLN A 178 4.47 -16.75 6.55
N ALA A 179 3.60 -16.21 5.70
CA ALA A 179 3.31 -16.79 4.38
C ALA A 179 2.60 -15.79 3.44
N ALA A 180 2.64 -16.13 2.14
CA ALA A 180 2.07 -15.38 1.02
C ALA A 180 2.73 -13.99 0.84
N GLY A 181 1.97 -12.95 0.45
CA GLY A 181 2.51 -11.62 0.19
C GLY A 181 2.18 -11.03 -1.18
N ARG A 182 0.98 -11.34 -1.71
CA ARG A 182 0.46 -10.80 -2.97
C ARG A 182 -0.82 -9.99 -2.78
N ILE A 183 -1.06 -9.03 -3.67
CA ILE A 183 -2.29 -8.25 -3.76
C ILE A 183 -2.89 -8.47 -5.15
N ILE A 184 -4.19 -8.72 -5.19
CA ILE A 184 -5.00 -8.71 -6.42
C ILE A 184 -5.99 -7.56 -6.26
N PHE A 185 -6.06 -6.64 -7.23
CA PHE A 185 -6.99 -5.52 -7.16
C PHE A 185 -7.58 -5.20 -8.53
N GLY A 186 -8.71 -4.51 -8.52
CA GLY A 186 -9.46 -4.13 -9.71
C GLY A 186 -10.81 -3.52 -9.34
N GLU A 187 -11.56 -3.16 -10.38
CA GLU A 187 -12.95 -2.69 -10.36
C GLU A 187 -13.84 -3.62 -11.20
#